data_AF-A0AAN0K1Y2-F1
#
_entry.id   AF-A0AAN0K1Y2-F1
#
_cell.length_a   1.000
_cell.length_b   1.000
_cell.length_c   1.000
_cell.angle_alpha   90.00
_cell.angle_beta   90.00
_cell.angle_gamma   90.00
#
_symmetry.space_group_name_H-M   'P 1'
#
loop_
_entity.id
_entity.type
_entity.pdbx_description
1 polymer ?
#
loop_
_entity_poly.entity_id
_entity_poly.type
_entity_poly.pdbx_seq_one_letter_code
_entity_poly.pdbx_strand_id
1 'polypeptide(L)'
;DIELNLRPVRMTTDILKVKSATLTAAMSADPVRISDKLYAEELIPQQTKNEIHIAADSMYTKASKLMNAIEGQLAGLEGLDDSLYSRQYLINFCKVLINQHSRSPADLAKSMLDEL
;
A
#
# COMPACT_ATOMS: atom_id res chain seq x y z
N ASP A 1 -10.58 36.72 -13.68
CA ASP A 1 -9.40 36.11 -13.04
C ASP A 1 -9.74 35.71 -11.61
N ILE A 2 -9.97 34.41 -11.40
CA ILE A 2 -10.04 33.82 -10.06
C ILE A 2 -8.81 32.92 -9.98
N GLU A 3 -7.75 33.41 -9.34
CA GLU A 3 -6.62 32.57 -8.94
C GLU A 3 -7.14 31.54 -7.94
N LEU A 4 -7.42 30.34 -8.44
CA LEU A 4 -7.55 29.15 -7.63
C LEU A 4 -6.19 28.88 -6.99
N ASN A 5 -6.00 29.42 -5.78
CA ASN A 5 -4.98 28.97 -4.83
C ASN A 5 -5.34 27.57 -4.32
N LEU A 6 -5.44 26.61 -5.24
CA LEU A 6 -5.42 25.20 -4.91
C LEU A 6 -3.96 24.89 -4.61
N ARG A 7 -3.61 24.87 -3.32
CA ARG A 7 -2.52 23.99 -2.88
C ARG A 7 -2.80 22.63 -3.54
N PRO A 8 -1.85 21.99 -4.21
CA PRO A 8 -2.10 20.69 -4.80
C PRO A 8 -2.51 19.77 -3.65
N VAL A 9 -3.79 19.40 -3.61
CA VAL A 9 -4.25 18.27 -2.81
C VAL A 9 -3.45 17.12 -3.40
N ARG A 10 -2.44 16.63 -2.66
CA ARG A 10 -1.69 15.47 -3.10
C ARG A 10 -2.71 14.37 -3.35
N MET A 11 -2.68 13.79 -4.53
CA MET A 11 -3.55 12.66 -4.80
C MET A 11 -3.14 11.54 -3.84
N THR A 12 -4.10 10.74 -3.40
CA THR A 12 -3.89 9.58 -2.52
C THR A 12 -2.77 8.68 -3.04
N THR A 13 -2.68 8.54 -4.37
CA THR A 13 -1.63 7.80 -5.06
C THR A 13 -0.24 8.45 -4.99
N ASP A 14 -0.15 9.78 -4.86
CA ASP A 14 1.13 10.49 -4.64
C ASP A 14 1.74 10.15 -3.27
N ILE A 15 0.90 10.00 -2.23
CA ILE A 15 1.36 9.68 -0.87
C ILE A 15 2.00 8.29 -0.85
N LEU A 16 1.35 7.30 -1.46
CA LEU A 16 1.92 5.95 -1.57
C LEU A 16 3.22 5.98 -2.38
N LYS A 17 3.22 6.65 -3.54
CA LYS A 17 4.38 6.72 -4.45
C LYS A 17 5.62 7.31 -3.77
N VAL A 18 5.46 8.34 -2.95
CA VAL A 18 6.57 8.95 -2.19
C VAL A 18 7.16 7.98 -1.15
N LYS A 19 6.33 7.09 -0.58
CA LYS A 19 6.72 6.19 0.50
C LYS A 19 7.00 4.76 0.03
N SER A 20 6.78 4.44 -1.25
CA SER A 20 6.75 3.06 -1.76
C SER A 20 8.07 2.30 -1.51
N ALA A 21 9.21 2.94 -1.74
CA ALA A 21 10.53 2.35 -1.50
C ALA A 21 10.75 2.00 -0.01
N THR A 22 10.42 2.93 0.89
CA THR A 22 10.61 2.75 2.34
C THR A 22 9.64 1.71 2.89
N LEU A 23 8.38 1.73 2.42
CA LEU A 23 7.40 0.70 2.74
C LEU A 23 7.82 -0.68 2.25
N THR A 24 8.34 -0.79 1.02
CA THR A 24 8.85 -2.05 0.48
C THR A 24 9.95 -2.63 1.37
N ALA A 25 10.92 -1.79 1.76
CA ALA A 25 11.96 -2.19 2.69
C ALA A 25 11.37 -2.64 4.05
N ALA A 26 10.41 -1.91 4.61
CA ALA A 26 9.78 -2.25 5.88
C ALA A 26 8.98 -3.57 5.81
N MET A 27 8.20 -3.78 4.74
CA MET A 27 7.43 -5.01 4.52
C MET A 27 8.32 -6.24 4.29
N SER A 28 9.54 -6.04 3.81
CA SER A 28 10.51 -7.13 3.61
C SER A 28 10.91 -7.85 4.90
N ALA A 29 10.55 -7.32 6.08
CA ALA A 29 10.71 -8.02 7.35
C ALA A 29 9.82 -9.28 7.47
N ASP A 30 8.62 -9.27 6.87
CA ASP A 30 7.68 -10.41 6.93
C ASP A 30 6.65 -10.33 5.77
N PRO A 31 7.10 -10.44 4.50
CA PRO A 31 6.22 -10.22 3.35
C PRO A 31 5.15 -11.32 3.22
N VAL A 32 5.44 -12.55 3.65
CA VAL A 32 4.49 -13.67 3.57
C VAL A 32 3.29 -13.40 4.48
N ARG A 33 3.52 -13.06 5.75
CA ARG A 33 2.43 -12.78 6.68
C ARG A 33 1.64 -11.53 6.30
N ILE A 34 2.32 -10.50 5.81
CA ILE A 34 1.65 -9.29 5.31
C ILE A 34 0.74 -9.66 4.13
N SER A 35 1.22 -10.48 3.18
CA SER A 35 0.41 -10.93 2.04
C SER A 35 -0.84 -11.70 2.47
N ASP A 36 -0.75 -12.56 3.47
CA ASP A 36 -1.92 -13.30 3.99
C ASP A 36 -2.98 -12.37 4.56
N LYS A 37 -2.55 -11.33 5.28
CA LYS A 37 -3.47 -10.33 5.85
C LYS A 37 -4.08 -9.44 4.78
N LEU A 38 -3.29 -8.99 3.81
CA LEU A 38 -3.80 -8.21 2.69
C LEU A 38 -4.82 -9.00 1.86
N TYR A 39 -4.58 -10.28 1.64
CA TYR A 39 -5.52 -11.15 0.94
C TYR A 39 -6.82 -11.36 1.74
N ALA A 40 -6.73 -11.56 3.06
CA ALA A 40 -7.91 -11.72 3.92
C ALA A 40 -8.80 -10.46 3.96
N GLU A 41 -8.21 -9.28 3.75
CA GLU A 41 -8.93 -7.99 3.65
C GLU A 41 -9.29 -7.64 2.20
N GLU A 42 -9.13 -8.58 1.25
CA GLU A 42 -9.45 -8.42 -0.18
C GLU A 42 -8.67 -7.29 -0.88
N LEU A 43 -7.54 -6.87 -0.32
CA LEU A 43 -6.71 -5.79 -0.87
C LEU A 43 -5.81 -6.27 -2.02
N ILE A 44 -5.46 -7.55 -2.03
CA ILE A 44 -4.67 -8.15 -3.11
C ILE A 44 -5.37 -9.40 -3.65
N PRO A 45 -5.21 -9.73 -4.94
CA PRO A 45 -5.77 -10.95 -5.50
C PRO A 45 -5.03 -12.21 -4.98
N GLN A 46 -5.71 -13.36 -5.01
CA GLN A 46 -5.15 -14.66 -4.64
C GLN A 46 -3.86 -14.98 -5.43
N GLN A 47 -3.80 -14.56 -6.69
CA GLN A 47 -2.60 -14.74 -7.52
C GLN A 47 -1.37 -14.08 -6.87
N THR A 48 -1.48 -12.83 -6.44
CA THR A 48 -0.38 -12.13 -5.74
C THR A 48 0.03 -12.88 -4.49
N LYS A 49 -0.92 -13.33 -3.66
CA LYS A 49 -0.63 -14.15 -2.47
C LYS A 49 0.20 -15.39 -2.82
N ASN A 50 -0.17 -16.10 -3.89
CA ASN A 50 0.54 -17.30 -4.32
C ASN A 50 1.97 -16.99 -4.78
N GLU A 51 2.17 -15.89 -5.51
CA GLU A 51 3.48 -15.45 -5.96
C GLU A 51 4.43 -15.12 -4.80
N ILE A 52 3.91 -14.57 -3.69
CA ILE A 52 4.71 -14.28 -2.49
C ILE A 52 5.18 -15.54 -1.76
N HIS A 53 4.44 -16.64 -1.90
CA HIS A 53 4.80 -17.91 -1.28
C HIS A 53 5.89 -18.69 -2.04
N ILE A 54 6.35 -18.20 -3.20
CA ILE A 54 7.45 -18.82 -3.95
C ILE A 54 8.73 -18.80 -3.10
N ALA A 55 9.25 -19.98 -2.77
CA ALA A 55 10.39 -20.13 -1.85
C ALA A 55 11.68 -19.50 -2.38
N ALA A 56 11.88 -19.50 -3.70
CA ALA A 56 13.11 -19.00 -4.35
C ALA A 56 13.29 -17.48 -4.30
N ASP A 57 12.20 -16.71 -4.08
CA ASP A 57 12.29 -15.26 -4.03
C ASP A 57 12.83 -14.77 -2.68
N SER A 58 13.72 -13.77 -2.75
CA SER A 58 14.18 -13.06 -1.55
C SER A 58 13.02 -12.35 -0.86
N MET A 59 13.15 -12.06 0.45
CA MET A 59 12.11 -11.32 1.19
C MET A 59 11.88 -9.92 0.61
N TYR A 60 12.93 -9.26 0.13
CA TYR A 60 12.79 -7.97 -0.54
C TYR A 60 12.07 -8.10 -1.89
N THR A 61 12.40 -9.11 -2.69
CA THR A 61 11.70 -9.41 -3.96
C THR A 61 10.22 -9.64 -3.73
N LYS A 62 9.86 -10.40 -2.69
CA LYS A 62 8.48 -10.63 -2.27
C LYS A 62 7.78 -9.32 -1.88
N ALA A 63 8.41 -8.50 -1.05
CA ALA A 63 7.86 -7.20 -0.67
C ALA A 63 7.68 -6.27 -1.87
N SER A 64 8.60 -6.29 -2.85
CA SER A 64 8.48 -5.51 -4.08
C SER A 64 7.32 -5.99 -4.96
N LYS A 65 7.13 -7.30 -5.09
CA LYS A 65 5.95 -7.87 -5.79
C LYS A 65 4.64 -7.44 -5.11
N LEU A 66 4.59 -7.44 -3.78
CA LEU A 66 3.44 -6.92 -3.03
C LEU A 66 3.19 -5.44 -3.32
N MET A 67 4.23 -4.61 -3.26
CA MET A 67 4.08 -3.18 -3.53
C MET A 67 3.55 -2.92 -4.93
N ASN A 68 4.11 -3.61 -5.94
CA ASN A 68 3.64 -3.48 -7.33
C ASN A 68 2.16 -3.87 -7.47
N ALA A 69 1.70 -4.92 -6.76
CA ALA A 69 0.30 -5.30 -6.76
C ALA A 69 -0.59 -4.23 -6.11
N ILE A 70 -0.15 -3.65 -5.00
CA ILE A 70 -0.87 -2.57 -4.30
C ILE A 70 -1.00 -1.33 -5.18
N GLU A 71 0.10 -0.92 -5.84
CA GLU A 71 0.11 0.20 -6.78
C GLU A 71 -0.80 -0.08 -8.00
N GLY A 72 -0.78 -1.31 -8.54
CA GLY A 72 -1.65 -1.71 -9.64
C GLY A 72 -3.14 -1.70 -9.29
N GLN A 73 -3.50 -2.19 -8.09
CA GLN A 73 -4.87 -2.14 -7.58
C GLN A 73 -5.36 -0.70 -7.44
N LEU A 74 -4.51 0.20 -6.92
CA LEU A 74 -4.83 1.62 -6.80
C LEU A 74 -4.99 2.32 -8.15
N ALA A 75 -4.11 2.06 -9.10
CA ALA A 75 -4.19 2.60 -10.45
C ALA A 75 -5.49 2.17 -11.17
N GLY A 76 -6.04 0.99 -10.85
CA GLY A 76 -7.33 0.54 -11.35
C GLY A 76 -8.54 1.23 -10.72
N LEU A 77 -8.37 1.94 -9.59
CA LEU A 77 -9.43 2.71 -8.92
C LEU A 77 -9.48 4.16 -9.44
N GLU A 78 -8.34 4.68 -9.89
CA GLU A 78 -8.12 5.43 -11.14
C GLU A 78 -9.35 5.86 -11.98
N GLY A 79 -10.23 6.75 -11.50
CA GLY A 79 -11.35 7.31 -12.29
C GLY A 79 -12.77 6.80 -11.99
N LEU A 80 -12.98 6.02 -10.93
CA LEU A 80 -14.29 5.48 -10.50
C LEU A 80 -14.92 6.22 -9.30
N ASP A 81 -14.72 7.53 -9.19
CA ASP A 81 -14.94 8.37 -7.98
C ASP A 81 -13.66 8.43 -7.11
N ASP A 82 -12.61 8.89 -7.81
CA ASP A 82 -11.18 8.60 -7.67
C ASP A 82 -10.56 8.83 -6.30
N SER A 83 -11.15 9.71 -5.49
CA SER A 83 -10.62 10.02 -4.16
C SER A 83 -11.17 9.12 -3.05
N LEU A 84 -12.41 8.62 -3.15
CA LEU A 84 -13.04 7.90 -2.03
C LEU A 84 -12.58 6.44 -1.98
N TYR A 85 -12.62 5.74 -3.13
CA TYR A 85 -12.22 4.34 -3.20
C TYR A 85 -10.72 4.16 -3.00
N SER A 86 -9.89 4.99 -3.63
CA SER A 86 -8.43 4.95 -3.45
C SER A 86 -8.03 5.30 -2.01
N ARG A 87 -8.67 6.31 -1.39
CA ARG A 87 -8.47 6.66 0.03
C ARG A 87 -8.88 5.51 0.94
N GLN A 88 -10.06 4.92 0.72
CA GLN A 88 -10.55 3.83 1.56
C GLN A 88 -9.66 2.59 1.44
N TYR A 89 -9.18 2.29 0.23
CA TYR A 89 -8.22 1.23 -0.01
C TYR A 89 -6.91 1.48 0.75
N LEU A 90 -6.34 2.68 0.67
CA LEU A 90 -5.12 3.04 1.42
C LEU A 90 -5.32 3.00 2.93
N ILE A 91 -6.48 3.43 3.43
CA ILE A 91 -6.82 3.32 4.85
C ILE A 91 -6.82 1.85 5.29
N ASN A 92 -7.45 0.96 4.52
CA ASN A 92 -7.50 -0.47 4.84
C ASN A 92 -6.10 -1.10 4.77
N PHE A 93 -5.31 -0.74 3.76
CA PHE A 93 -3.90 -1.12 3.67
C PHE A 93 -3.09 -0.69 4.90
N CYS A 94 -3.23 0.57 5.32
CA CYS A 94 -2.54 1.09 6.51
C CYS A 94 -2.97 0.35 7.78
N LYS A 95 -4.27 0.04 7.94
CA LYS A 95 -4.75 -0.77 9.08
C LYS A 95 -4.09 -2.15 9.12
N VAL A 96 -3.94 -2.82 7.99
CA VAL A 96 -3.22 -4.10 7.91
C VAL A 96 -1.78 -3.95 8.40
N LEU A 97 -1.08 -2.90 7.97
CA LEU A 97 0.31 -2.65 8.37
C LEU A 97 0.45 -2.29 9.86
N ILE A 98 -0.47 -1.49 10.40
CA ILE A 98 -0.49 -1.12 11.83
C ILE A 98 -0.68 -2.35 12.72
N ASN A 99 -1.46 -3.32 12.26
CA ASN A 99 -1.74 -4.55 12.99
C ASN A 99 -0.65 -5.62 12.82
N GLN A 100 0.51 -5.27 12.25
CA GLN A 100 1.67 -6.15 12.22
C GLN A 100 2.51 -6.04 13.50
N HIS A 101 3.32 -7.06 13.76
CA HIS A 101 4.20 -7.13 14.93
C HIS A 101 5.47 -6.29 14.76
N SER A 102 5.80 -5.92 13.52
CA SER A 102 6.95 -5.08 13.22
C SER A 102 6.57 -3.61 13.35
N ARG A 103 7.36 -2.87 14.14
CA ARG A 103 7.15 -1.44 14.39
C ARG A 103 7.34 -0.58 13.13
N SER A 104 8.25 -0.97 12.24
CA SER A 104 8.61 -0.17 11.06
C SER A 104 7.44 0.02 10.07
N PRO A 105 6.75 -1.05 9.59
CA PRO A 105 5.54 -0.89 8.78
C PRO A 105 4.42 -0.10 9.47
N ALA A 106 4.24 -0.32 10.78
CA ALA A 106 3.19 0.34 11.56
C ALA A 106 3.41 1.85 11.68
N ASP A 107 4.65 2.30 11.92
CA ASP A 107 4.96 3.73 12.05
C ASP A 107 4.86 4.45 10.68
N LEU A 108 5.26 3.80 9.59
CA LEU A 108 5.06 4.33 8.23
C LEU A 108 3.57 4.43 7.86
N ALA A 109 2.78 3.41 8.21
CA ALA A 109 1.35 3.39 7.95
C ALA A 109 0.59 4.48 8.73
N LYS A 110 0.98 4.76 9.97
CA LYS A 110 0.44 5.91 10.73
C LYS A 110 0.78 7.23 10.04
N SER A 111 2.03 7.42 9.63
CA SER A 111 2.46 8.61 8.88
C SER A 111 1.69 8.78 7.57
N MET A 112 1.31 7.69 6.90
CA MET A 112 0.44 7.76 5.72
C MET A 112 -0.98 8.18 6.06
N LEU A 113 -1.58 7.61 7.11
CA LEU A 113 -2.93 7.98 7.55
C LEU A 113 -3.02 9.47 7.93
N ASP A 114 -1.97 10.02 8.53
CA ASP A 114 -1.91 11.44 8.89
C ASP A 114 -1.83 12.37 7.65
N GLU A 115 -1.32 11.86 6.53
CA GLU A 115 -1.17 12.61 5.27
C GLU A 115 -2.38 12.49 4.33
N LEU A 116 -3.28 11.52 4.55
CA LEU A 116 -4.47 11.25 3.73
C LEU A 116 -5.64 12.17 4.09
#